data_AF-A0AA42PI81-F1
#
_entry.id   AF-A0AA42PI81-F1
#
_cell.length_a   1.000
_cell.length_b   1.000
_cell.length_c   1.000
_cell.angle_alpha   90.00
_cell.angle_beta   90.00
_cell.angle_gamma   90.00
#
_symmetry.space_group_name_H-M   'P 1'
#
loop_
_entity.id
_entity.type
_entity.pdbx_description
1 polymer ?
#
loop_
_entity_poly.entity_id
_entity_poly.type
_entity_poly.pdbx_seq_one_letter_code
_entity_poly.pdbx_strand_id
1 'polypeptide(L)'
;MLVFTHPACLLHDPGPGHPECPQRLQSVLDALQAAFPGQLDWREAPPAKFGELSRVHDSALLDFVLQPQTAPLRQLDMDTWTSPGSASAAVHAAGAGVAAVDAVMLGEDPLAFCAVRPPGHHATSSTAMGFCLLNNIAIAAAYARDRHGLERIAVVDFDVHHGNGTQDIFQHDARVSYYSTHQAGLFPNSGLRRDRGAGNLMNILLPPGSGGFRFRNVWADEMLPAIDDFRPQLLLISAGFDAHLRDPQADLMLETDDFAWISAELHALARRHAAGRVVSMLEGGYDLQALAECSVAHVRALMSPARGAPAG
;
A
#
# COMPACT_ATOMS: atom_id res chain seq x y z
N MET A 1 -8.16 -15.53 4.91
CA MET A 1 -7.55 -14.20 4.69
C MET A 1 -8.62 -13.15 4.81
N LEU A 2 -8.35 -12.09 5.57
CA LEU A 2 -9.25 -10.95 5.76
C LEU A 2 -9.17 -10.00 4.57
N VAL A 3 -10.30 -9.44 4.16
CA VAL A 3 -10.34 -8.36 3.17
C VAL A 3 -11.16 -7.20 3.72
N PHE A 4 -10.54 -6.03 3.82
CA PHE A 4 -11.20 -4.81 4.28
C PHE A 4 -11.50 -3.89 3.11
N THR A 5 -12.75 -3.42 3.02
CA THR A 5 -13.19 -2.39 2.08
C THR A 5 -14.37 -1.62 2.67
N HIS A 6 -14.81 -0.54 2.03
CA HIS A 6 -16.01 0.18 2.45
C HIS A 6 -16.70 0.82 1.23
N PRO A 7 -18.04 0.83 1.12
CA PRO A 7 -18.75 1.46 -0.01
C PRO A 7 -18.36 2.92 -0.25
N ALA A 8 -18.02 3.67 0.80
CA ALA A 8 -17.54 5.05 0.68
C ALA A 8 -16.27 5.20 -0.18
N CYS A 9 -15.43 4.17 -0.27
CA CYS A 9 -14.22 4.21 -1.12
C CYS A 9 -14.55 4.39 -2.62
N LEU A 10 -15.75 3.98 -3.04
CA LEU A 10 -16.27 4.18 -4.40
C LEU A 10 -16.85 5.58 -4.61
N LEU A 11 -17.01 6.39 -3.56
CA LEU A 11 -17.62 7.73 -3.61
C LEU A 11 -16.60 8.86 -3.76
N HIS A 12 -15.31 8.59 -3.60
CA HIS A 12 -14.27 9.51 -4.04
C HIS A 12 -14.36 9.62 -5.57
N ASP A 13 -14.37 10.83 -6.14
CA ASP A 13 -14.53 11.02 -7.58
C ASP A 13 -13.69 12.21 -8.03
N PRO A 14 -12.46 12.00 -8.50
CA PRO A 14 -11.59 13.09 -8.95
C PRO A 14 -12.00 13.67 -10.31
N GLY A 15 -13.08 13.17 -10.92
CA GLY A 15 -13.68 13.71 -12.13
C GLY A 15 -13.43 12.88 -13.39
N PRO A 16 -14.07 13.26 -14.51
CA PRO A 16 -14.04 12.48 -15.74
C PRO A 16 -12.63 12.35 -16.33
N GLY A 17 -12.27 11.12 -16.71
CA GLY A 17 -10.98 10.83 -17.36
C GLY A 17 -9.78 10.79 -16.42
N HIS A 18 -9.98 11.01 -15.12
CA HIS A 18 -8.91 10.88 -14.14
C HIS A 18 -8.47 9.41 -13.99
N PRO A 19 -7.15 9.11 -13.96
CA PRO A 19 -6.66 7.74 -13.87
C PRO A 19 -7.10 7.06 -12.58
N GLU A 20 -7.07 7.77 -11.45
CA GLU A 20 -7.55 7.31 -10.14
C GLU A 20 -9.09 7.29 -10.08
N CYS A 21 -9.77 6.42 -10.84
CA CYS A 21 -11.23 6.39 -10.94
C CYS A 21 -11.89 5.29 -10.04
N PRO A 22 -13.17 5.43 -9.65
CA PRO A 22 -13.89 4.41 -8.86
C PRO A 22 -13.88 3.00 -9.48
N GLN A 23 -13.84 2.92 -10.80
CA GLN A 23 -13.80 1.66 -11.56
C GLN A 23 -12.56 0.83 -11.24
N ARG A 24 -11.46 1.45 -10.80
CA ARG A 24 -10.27 0.74 -10.31
C ARG A 24 -10.62 -0.19 -9.16
N LEU A 25 -11.21 0.38 -8.10
CA LEU A 25 -11.60 -0.40 -6.92
C LEU A 25 -12.69 -1.42 -7.28
N GLN A 26 -13.69 -1.04 -8.09
CA GLN A 26 -14.73 -1.99 -8.52
C GLN A 26 -14.13 -3.22 -9.22
N SER A 27 -13.17 -3.01 -10.12
CA SER A 27 -12.51 -4.10 -10.86
C SER A 27 -11.75 -5.05 -9.92
N VAL A 28 -11.09 -4.51 -8.88
CA VAL A 28 -10.42 -5.32 -7.84
C VAL A 28 -11.43 -6.14 -7.04
N LEU A 29 -12.52 -5.50 -6.57
CA LEU A 29 -13.53 -6.17 -5.77
C LEU A 29 -14.19 -7.33 -6.54
N ASP A 30 -14.59 -7.09 -7.78
CA ASP A 30 -15.23 -8.10 -8.64
C ASP A 30 -14.28 -9.27 -8.92
N ALA A 31 -13.01 -8.97 -9.23
CA ALA A 31 -12.01 -9.99 -9.52
C ALA A 31 -11.69 -10.86 -8.30
N LEU A 32 -11.56 -10.27 -7.11
CA LEU A 32 -11.33 -11.02 -5.87
C LEU A 32 -12.52 -11.91 -5.52
N GLN A 33 -13.75 -11.40 -5.64
CA GLN A 33 -14.96 -12.20 -5.39
C GLN A 33 -15.06 -13.38 -6.34
N ALA A 34 -14.78 -13.17 -7.64
CA ALA A 34 -14.80 -14.23 -8.64
C ALA A 34 -13.69 -15.28 -8.43
N ALA A 35 -12.47 -14.85 -8.06
CA ALA A 35 -11.32 -15.72 -7.93
C ALA A 35 -11.30 -16.57 -6.64
N PHE A 36 -11.95 -16.10 -5.57
CA PHE A 36 -11.86 -16.70 -4.24
C PHE A 36 -13.23 -16.92 -3.57
N PRO A 37 -14.17 -17.65 -4.22
CA PRO A 37 -15.50 -17.87 -3.68
C PRO A 37 -15.44 -18.58 -2.33
N GLY A 38 -15.92 -17.91 -1.27
CA GLY A 38 -15.97 -18.44 0.09
C GLY A 38 -14.62 -18.54 0.82
N GLN A 39 -13.53 -18.04 0.27
CA GLN A 39 -12.18 -18.11 0.89
C GLN A 39 -11.72 -16.78 1.52
N LEU A 40 -12.39 -15.68 1.18
CA LEU A 40 -12.12 -14.35 1.72
C LEU A 40 -13.17 -13.98 2.76
N ASP A 41 -12.70 -13.50 3.91
CA ASP A 41 -13.55 -12.93 4.96
C ASP A 41 -13.64 -11.42 4.76
N TRP A 42 -14.75 -11.00 4.14
CA TRP A 42 -15.00 -9.59 3.79
C TRP A 42 -15.49 -8.82 5.02
N ARG A 43 -14.77 -7.77 5.37
CA ARG A 43 -15.05 -6.88 6.50
C ARG A 43 -15.25 -5.45 6.00
N GLU A 44 -16.28 -4.80 6.54
CA GLU A 44 -16.48 -3.37 6.32
C GLU A 44 -15.46 -2.58 7.16
N ALA A 45 -14.68 -1.72 6.51
CA ALA A 45 -13.65 -0.93 7.16
C ALA A 45 -14.28 0.18 8.02
N PRO A 46 -13.93 0.30 9.32
CA PRO A 46 -14.40 1.41 10.13
C PRO A 46 -13.74 2.73 9.68
N PRO A 47 -14.30 3.90 10.01
CA PRO A 47 -13.60 5.16 9.82
C PRO A 47 -12.45 5.28 10.83
N ALA A 48 -11.27 5.68 10.37
CA ALA A 48 -10.16 6.03 11.25
C ALA A 48 -10.55 7.18 12.19
N LYS A 49 -10.18 7.04 13.46
CA LYS A 49 -10.41 8.06 14.48
C LYS A 49 -9.38 9.18 14.32
N PHE A 50 -9.76 10.40 14.70
CA PHE A 50 -8.85 11.56 14.64
C PHE A 50 -7.50 11.28 15.31
N GLY A 51 -7.49 10.66 16.51
CA GLY A 51 -6.26 10.32 17.21
C GLY A 51 -5.39 9.24 16.53
N GLU A 52 -5.93 8.47 15.59
CA GLU A 52 -5.15 7.55 14.74
C GLU A 52 -4.53 8.32 13.56
N LEU A 53 -5.31 9.22 12.95
CA LEU A 53 -4.84 10.08 11.85
C LEU A 53 -3.71 11.03 12.30
N SER A 54 -3.87 11.65 13.47
CA SER A 54 -2.89 12.60 14.06
C SER A 54 -1.59 11.94 14.52
N ARG A 55 -1.44 10.61 14.38
CA ARG A 55 -0.14 9.94 14.64
C ARG A 55 0.89 10.25 13.58
N VAL A 56 0.46 10.61 12.37
CA VAL A 56 1.36 10.85 11.23
C VAL A 56 1.08 12.16 10.50
N HIS A 57 -0.17 12.65 10.54
CA HIS A 57 -0.55 13.89 9.86
C HIS A 57 -0.68 15.04 10.84
N ASP A 58 -0.25 16.23 10.40
CA ASP A 58 -0.49 17.46 11.13
C ASP A 58 -1.99 17.86 11.10
N SER A 59 -2.38 18.73 12.03
CA SER A 59 -3.78 19.16 12.12
C SER A 59 -4.24 19.95 10.90
N ALA A 60 -3.35 20.68 10.23
CA ALA A 60 -3.71 21.53 9.10
C ALA A 60 -4.12 20.69 7.88
N LEU A 61 -3.38 19.61 7.59
CA LEU A 61 -3.71 18.64 6.57
C LEU A 61 -5.03 17.94 6.90
N LEU A 62 -5.21 17.50 8.14
CA LEU A 62 -6.44 16.83 8.58
C LEU A 62 -7.66 17.76 8.45
N ASP A 63 -7.55 19.00 8.91
CA ASP A 63 -8.63 19.99 8.79
C ASP A 63 -8.99 20.22 7.32
N PHE A 64 -7.99 20.26 6.44
CA PHE A 64 -8.19 20.49 5.00
C PHE A 64 -8.86 19.30 4.28
N VAL A 65 -8.36 18.09 4.52
CA VAL A 65 -8.84 16.84 3.87
C VAL A 65 -10.21 16.45 4.39
N LEU A 66 -10.46 16.61 5.69
CA LEU A 66 -11.71 16.21 6.34
C LEU A 66 -12.80 17.29 6.28
N GLN A 67 -12.47 18.48 5.74
CA GLN A 67 -13.45 19.55 5.56
C GLN A 67 -14.61 19.07 4.67
N PRO A 68 -15.87 19.21 5.11
CA PRO A 68 -17.02 18.93 4.27
C PRO A 68 -16.97 19.77 2.98
N GLN A 69 -17.10 19.09 1.84
CA GLN A 69 -17.06 19.70 0.53
C GLN A 69 -18.45 19.65 -0.13
N THR A 70 -18.94 20.78 -0.62
CA THR A 70 -20.18 20.87 -1.41
C THR A 70 -19.92 21.04 -2.90
N ALA A 71 -18.78 21.61 -3.28
CA ALA A 71 -18.36 21.72 -4.67
C ALA A 71 -18.14 20.33 -5.29
N PRO A 72 -18.48 20.12 -6.57
CA PRO A 72 -18.31 18.80 -7.20
C PRO A 72 -16.84 18.36 -7.25
N LEU A 73 -15.93 19.30 -7.50
CA LEU A 73 -14.49 19.07 -7.55
C LEU A 73 -13.73 20.20 -6.83
N ARG A 74 -12.64 19.83 -6.17
CA ARG A 74 -11.65 20.73 -5.57
C ARG A 74 -10.26 20.18 -5.85
N GLN A 75 -9.40 20.98 -6.46
CA GLN A 75 -8.02 20.61 -6.74
C GLN A 75 -7.15 20.83 -5.49
N LEU A 76 -6.32 19.85 -5.13
CA LEU A 76 -5.36 19.96 -4.02
C LEU A 76 -3.96 20.27 -4.53
N ASP A 77 -3.52 19.60 -5.60
CA ASP A 77 -2.27 19.86 -6.32
C ASP A 77 -2.45 19.66 -7.83
N MET A 78 -1.38 19.46 -8.60
CA MET A 78 -1.49 19.36 -10.07
C MET A 78 -2.42 18.25 -10.54
N ASP A 79 -2.50 17.13 -9.82
CA ASP A 79 -3.21 15.92 -10.25
C ASP A 79 -4.07 15.27 -9.15
N THR A 80 -4.13 15.85 -7.95
CA THR A 80 -4.96 15.37 -6.84
C THR A 80 -6.22 16.19 -6.71
N TRP A 81 -7.37 15.53 -6.84
CA TRP A 81 -8.69 16.16 -6.80
C TRP A 81 -9.58 15.51 -5.76
N THR A 82 -10.44 16.30 -5.10
CA THR A 82 -11.46 15.81 -4.16
C THR A 82 -12.87 16.15 -4.62
N SER A 83 -13.80 15.30 -4.26
CA SER A 83 -15.26 15.43 -4.38
C SER A 83 -15.96 15.28 -3.01
N PRO A 84 -17.28 15.52 -2.91
CA PRO A 84 -18.00 15.41 -1.64
C PRO A 84 -17.84 14.08 -0.88
N GLY A 85 -17.63 12.96 -1.58
CA GLY A 85 -17.41 11.65 -0.96
C GLY A 85 -15.98 11.39 -0.47
N SER A 86 -15.03 12.28 -0.77
CA SER A 86 -13.59 12.01 -0.60
C SER A 86 -13.14 11.95 0.86
N ALA A 87 -13.68 12.83 1.72
CA ALA A 87 -13.35 12.81 3.14
C ALA A 87 -13.79 11.49 3.80
N SER A 88 -14.99 11.01 3.47
CA SER A 88 -15.49 9.72 3.95
C SER A 88 -14.65 8.56 3.40
N ALA A 89 -14.36 8.56 2.10
CA ALA A 89 -13.48 7.56 1.49
C ALA A 89 -12.11 7.49 2.19
N ALA A 90 -11.47 8.65 2.43
CA ALA A 90 -10.15 8.73 3.04
C ALA A 90 -10.10 8.17 4.47
N VAL A 91 -11.08 8.49 5.32
CA VAL A 91 -11.09 7.95 6.69
C VAL A 91 -11.37 6.45 6.73
N HIS A 92 -12.18 5.92 5.81
CA HIS A 92 -12.42 4.48 5.73
C HIS A 92 -11.24 3.73 5.10
N ALA A 93 -10.54 4.33 4.14
CA ALA A 93 -9.31 3.78 3.57
C ALA A 93 -8.21 3.65 4.65
N ALA A 94 -8.00 4.71 5.44
CA ALA A 94 -7.08 4.68 6.56
C ALA A 94 -7.51 3.70 7.66
N GLY A 95 -8.81 3.69 7.99
CA GLY A 95 -9.37 2.84 9.04
C GLY A 95 -9.34 1.35 8.71
N ALA A 96 -9.35 0.99 7.42
CA ALA A 96 -9.10 -0.38 6.97
C ALA A 96 -7.73 -0.88 7.42
N GLY A 97 -6.69 -0.05 7.29
CA GLY A 97 -5.33 -0.40 7.72
C GLY A 97 -5.22 -0.58 9.23
N VAL A 98 -5.87 0.31 9.99
CA VAL A 98 -5.95 0.22 11.47
C VAL A 98 -6.64 -1.08 11.90
N ALA A 99 -7.82 -1.38 11.33
CA ALA A 99 -8.57 -2.58 11.66
C ALA A 99 -7.84 -3.86 11.24
N ALA A 100 -7.18 -3.85 10.08
CA ALA A 100 -6.36 -4.97 9.62
C ALA A 100 -5.17 -5.23 10.54
N VAL A 101 -4.48 -4.18 11.00
CA VAL A 101 -3.40 -4.31 11.99
C VAL A 101 -3.91 -4.94 13.28
N ASP A 102 -5.04 -4.47 13.81
CA ASP A 102 -5.64 -5.10 15.00
C ASP A 102 -5.93 -6.57 14.79
N ALA A 103 -6.58 -6.93 13.67
CA ALA A 103 -6.97 -8.30 13.40
C ALA A 103 -5.76 -9.26 13.28
N VAL A 104 -4.69 -8.86 12.58
CA VAL A 104 -3.48 -9.70 12.46
C VAL A 104 -2.70 -9.78 13.77
N MET A 105 -2.70 -8.71 14.58
CA MET A 105 -1.99 -8.67 15.86
C MET A 105 -2.74 -9.45 16.96
N LEU A 106 -4.07 -9.49 16.89
CA LEU A 106 -4.93 -10.26 17.81
C LEU A 106 -5.09 -11.73 17.40
N GLY A 107 -4.52 -12.14 16.27
CA GLY A 107 -4.47 -13.52 15.83
C GLY A 107 -5.77 -14.03 15.18
N GLU A 108 -6.60 -13.15 14.64
CA GLU A 108 -7.80 -13.56 13.89
C GLU A 108 -7.42 -14.27 12.58
N ASP A 109 -6.56 -13.65 11.77
CA ASP A 109 -5.93 -14.22 10.58
C ASP A 109 -4.58 -13.51 10.40
N PRO A 110 -3.48 -14.20 10.05
CA PRO A 110 -2.19 -13.53 9.83
C PRO A 110 -2.17 -12.64 8.58
N LEU A 111 -3.15 -12.75 7.68
CA LEU A 111 -3.16 -12.04 6.40
C LEU A 111 -4.39 -11.14 6.27
N ALA A 112 -4.14 -9.89 5.90
CA ALA A 112 -5.18 -8.93 5.53
C ALA A 112 -4.82 -8.15 4.26
N PHE A 113 -5.81 -7.96 3.37
CA PHE A 113 -5.73 -7.05 2.23
C PHE A 113 -6.79 -5.96 2.35
N CYS A 114 -6.36 -4.70 2.32
CA CYS A 114 -7.22 -3.54 2.31
C CYS A 114 -7.45 -3.12 0.86
N ALA A 115 -8.57 -3.56 0.28
CA ALA A 115 -9.04 -3.12 -1.03
C ALA A 115 -9.72 -1.74 -0.87
N VAL A 116 -8.92 -0.68 -0.83
CA VAL A 116 -9.37 0.67 -0.47
C VAL A 116 -8.99 1.71 -1.52
N ARG A 117 -9.66 2.87 -1.44
CA ARG A 117 -9.45 4.05 -2.27
C ARG A 117 -9.97 5.28 -1.51
N PRO A 118 -9.30 6.44 -1.51
CA PRO A 118 -8.07 6.80 -2.23
C PRO A 118 -6.79 6.10 -1.73
N PRO A 119 -5.70 6.08 -2.53
CA PRO A 119 -4.38 5.59 -2.12
C PRO A 119 -3.74 6.49 -1.06
N GLY A 120 -2.53 6.15 -0.58
CA GLY A 120 -1.90 6.84 0.55
C GLY A 120 -0.40 7.11 0.48
N HIS A 121 0.42 6.31 -0.20
CA HIS A 121 1.88 6.34 0.01
C HIS A 121 2.59 7.66 -0.34
N HIS A 122 1.96 8.55 -1.12
CA HIS A 122 2.49 9.88 -1.44
C HIS A 122 2.14 10.96 -0.42
N ALA A 123 1.08 10.79 0.38
CA ALA A 123 0.71 11.81 1.36
C ALA A 123 1.78 11.90 2.45
N THR A 124 2.41 13.06 2.57
CA THR A 124 3.38 13.37 3.64
C THR A 124 2.64 13.73 4.92
N SER A 125 3.39 14.00 5.99
CA SER A 125 2.81 14.50 7.24
C SER A 125 1.97 15.77 7.10
N SER A 126 2.22 16.60 6.08
CA SER A 126 1.61 17.94 5.94
C SER A 126 0.99 18.21 4.57
N THR A 127 1.15 17.31 3.60
CA THR A 127 0.73 17.54 2.21
C THR A 127 0.07 16.30 1.61
N ALA A 128 -1.16 16.47 1.10
CA ALA A 128 -1.82 15.52 0.19
C ALA A 128 -1.32 15.77 -1.25
N MET A 129 -0.91 14.72 -1.94
CA MET A 129 -0.37 14.78 -3.32
C MET A 129 -0.40 13.41 -4.00
N GLY A 130 -0.21 13.36 -5.32
CA GLY A 130 -0.13 12.11 -6.07
C GLY A 130 -1.35 11.21 -5.85
N PHE A 131 -2.55 11.82 -5.89
CA PHE A 131 -3.84 11.20 -5.59
C PHE A 131 -4.07 10.81 -4.13
N CYS A 132 -3.06 10.90 -3.27
CA CYS A 132 -3.11 10.45 -1.88
C CYS A 132 -3.62 11.57 -0.97
N LEU A 133 -4.74 11.34 -0.29
CA LEU A 133 -5.32 12.31 0.65
C LEU A 133 -4.78 12.14 2.08
N LEU A 134 -4.63 10.89 2.51
CA LEU A 134 -4.07 10.49 3.79
C LEU A 134 -3.14 9.31 3.55
N ASN A 135 -2.04 9.24 4.29
CA ASN A 135 -1.12 8.12 4.21
C ASN A 135 -1.64 6.88 4.97
N ASN A 136 -2.42 6.06 4.28
CA ASN A 136 -3.08 4.89 4.83
C ASN A 136 -2.09 3.91 5.50
N ILE A 137 -1.01 3.53 4.80
CA ILE A 137 -0.03 2.58 5.30
C ILE A 137 0.77 3.13 6.49
N ALA A 138 1.06 4.44 6.48
CA ALA A 138 1.76 5.09 7.59
C ALA A 138 0.89 5.21 8.83
N ILE A 139 -0.41 5.49 8.69
CA ILE A 139 -1.37 5.46 9.80
C ILE A 139 -1.39 4.06 10.41
N ALA A 140 -1.45 3.01 9.60
CA ALA A 140 -1.41 1.62 10.05
C ALA A 140 -0.09 1.28 10.78
N ALA A 141 1.07 1.70 10.24
CA ALA A 141 2.38 1.49 10.85
C ALA A 141 2.51 2.21 12.19
N ALA A 142 2.13 3.49 12.27
CA ALA A 142 2.17 4.26 13.50
C ALA A 142 1.20 3.70 14.55
N TYR A 143 0.02 3.23 14.12
CA TYR A 143 -0.91 2.53 15.00
C TYR A 143 -0.30 1.24 15.55
N ALA A 144 0.31 0.39 14.70
CA ALA A 144 0.97 -0.84 15.15
C ALA A 144 2.09 -0.55 16.15
N ARG A 145 2.90 0.47 15.88
CA ARG A 145 3.98 0.94 16.77
C ARG A 145 3.46 1.37 18.13
N ASP A 146 2.46 2.24 18.15
CA ASP A 146 2.03 2.91 19.39
C ASP A 146 1.01 2.07 20.19
N ARG A 147 0.12 1.33 19.52
CA ARG A 147 -0.95 0.55 20.15
C ARG A 147 -0.53 -0.86 20.53
N HIS A 148 0.30 -1.49 19.68
CA HIS A 148 0.79 -2.86 19.86
C HIS A 148 2.26 -2.92 20.28
N GLY A 149 2.93 -1.77 20.42
CA GLY A 149 4.29 -1.69 20.95
C GLY A 149 5.35 -2.30 20.03
N LEU A 150 5.10 -2.36 18.72
CA LEU A 150 6.06 -2.93 17.78
C LEU A 150 7.29 -2.02 17.63
N GLU A 151 8.45 -2.65 17.62
CA GLU A 151 9.76 -2.00 17.49
C GLU A 151 10.41 -2.21 16.12
N ARG A 152 9.89 -3.16 15.33
CA ARG A 152 10.39 -3.47 13.99
C ARG A 152 9.23 -3.72 13.04
N ILE A 153 8.82 -2.68 12.32
CA ILE A 153 7.79 -2.74 11.28
C ILE A 153 8.46 -2.51 9.94
N ALA A 154 8.27 -3.42 8.99
CA ALA A 154 8.74 -3.22 7.61
C ALA A 154 7.57 -2.71 6.77
N VAL A 155 7.72 -1.53 6.17
CA VAL A 155 6.84 -1.05 5.10
C VAL A 155 7.56 -1.32 3.78
N VAL A 156 6.93 -2.14 2.95
CA VAL A 156 7.46 -2.60 1.66
C VAL A 156 6.58 -2.02 0.57
N ASP A 157 7.19 -1.30 -0.37
CA ASP A 157 6.49 -0.54 -1.40
C ASP A 157 7.02 -0.93 -2.78
N PHE A 158 6.16 -1.60 -3.55
CA PHE A 158 6.45 -1.97 -4.94
C PHE A 158 5.55 -1.22 -5.94
N ASP A 159 4.81 -0.21 -5.48
CA ASP A 159 4.23 0.79 -6.39
C ASP A 159 5.34 1.39 -7.25
N VAL A 160 5.04 1.66 -8.51
CA VAL A 160 6.04 2.14 -9.46
C VAL A 160 6.54 3.54 -9.12
N HIS A 161 5.75 4.31 -8.37
CA HIS A 161 6.11 5.63 -7.89
C HIS A 161 6.78 5.54 -6.52
N HIS A 162 7.68 6.49 -6.24
CA HIS A 162 8.28 6.55 -4.91
C HIS A 162 7.23 6.99 -3.88
N GLY A 163 6.95 6.14 -2.88
CA GLY A 163 6.13 6.46 -1.70
C GLY A 163 6.79 7.47 -0.76
N ASN A 164 7.03 8.68 -1.29
CA ASN A 164 7.72 9.77 -0.64
C ASN A 164 7.03 10.26 0.64
N GLY A 165 5.71 10.08 0.75
CA GLY A 165 4.96 10.39 1.96
C GLY A 165 5.30 9.44 3.10
N THR A 166 5.34 8.14 2.81
CA THR A 166 5.75 7.12 3.79
C THR A 166 7.19 7.33 4.23
N GLN A 167 8.08 7.64 3.27
CA GLN A 167 9.45 8.03 3.60
C GLN A 167 9.51 9.27 4.49
N ASP A 168 8.80 10.36 4.15
CA ASP A 168 8.79 11.61 4.91
C ASP A 168 8.44 11.37 6.39
N ILE A 169 7.37 10.59 6.62
CA ILE A 169 6.83 10.32 7.94
C ILE A 169 7.81 9.52 8.81
N PHE A 170 8.53 8.55 8.23
CA PHE A 170 9.34 7.60 9.00
C PHE A 170 10.86 7.78 8.89
N GLN A 171 11.38 8.68 8.05
CA GLN A 171 12.83 8.85 7.85
C GLN A 171 13.65 9.10 9.13
N HIS A 172 13.00 9.48 10.24
CA HIS A 172 13.64 9.69 11.54
C HIS A 172 13.25 8.65 12.62
N ASP A 173 12.46 7.64 12.30
CA ASP A 173 12.03 6.59 13.22
C ASP A 173 12.54 5.20 12.80
N ALA A 174 13.65 4.77 13.39
CA ALA A 174 14.30 3.49 13.07
C ALA A 174 13.44 2.25 13.39
N ARG A 175 12.31 2.40 14.10
CA ARG A 175 11.38 1.28 14.36
C ARG A 175 10.57 0.90 13.14
N VAL A 176 10.46 1.81 12.16
CA VAL A 176 9.77 1.58 10.89
C VAL A 176 10.79 1.66 9.76
N SER A 177 11.07 0.54 9.10
CA SER A 177 11.95 0.52 7.93
C SER A 177 11.14 0.54 6.65
N TYR A 178 11.54 1.39 5.70
CA TYR A 178 10.91 1.56 4.40
C TYR A 178 11.80 1.00 3.29
N TYR A 179 11.24 0.08 2.52
CA TYR A 179 11.90 -0.59 1.40
C TYR A 179 11.10 -0.33 0.13
N SER A 180 11.68 0.37 -0.84
CA SER A 180 10.98 0.72 -2.07
C SER A 180 11.83 0.50 -3.31
N THR A 181 11.24 -0.16 -4.30
CA THR A 181 11.70 -0.08 -5.69
C THR A 181 10.71 0.72 -6.51
N HIS A 182 11.18 1.73 -7.23
CA HIS A 182 10.33 2.60 -8.04
C HIS A 182 11.07 3.05 -9.30
N GLN A 183 10.34 3.54 -10.31
CA GLN A 183 10.94 3.99 -11.55
C GLN A 183 11.77 5.27 -11.37
N ALA A 184 12.98 5.27 -11.93
CA ALA A 184 13.84 6.45 -11.95
C ALA A 184 13.22 7.59 -12.77
N GLY A 185 13.16 8.79 -12.19
CA GLY A 185 12.67 10.00 -12.87
C GLY A 185 11.14 10.11 -12.98
N LEU A 186 10.39 9.20 -12.36
CA LEU A 186 8.93 9.27 -12.26
C LEU A 186 8.50 10.10 -11.04
N PHE A 187 7.21 10.39 -10.89
CA PHE A 187 6.68 11.19 -9.78
C PHE A 187 7.13 10.65 -8.41
N PRO A 188 7.52 11.53 -7.45
CA PRO A 188 7.68 12.99 -7.57
C PRO A 188 9.14 13.40 -7.88
N ASN A 189 9.90 12.53 -8.54
CA ASN A 189 11.33 12.65 -8.82
C ASN A 189 12.18 12.72 -7.53
N SER A 190 11.92 11.79 -6.62
CA SER A 190 12.63 11.61 -5.34
C SER A 190 12.94 10.13 -5.09
N GLY A 191 13.34 9.75 -3.86
CA GLY A 191 13.62 8.35 -3.52
C GLY A 191 15.03 7.92 -3.91
N LEU A 192 16.02 8.78 -3.67
CA LEU A 192 17.38 8.50 -4.12
C LEU A 192 18.00 7.38 -3.27
N ARG A 193 18.82 6.52 -3.89
CA ARG A 193 19.53 5.43 -3.17
C ARG A 193 20.46 5.93 -2.04
N ARG A 194 20.81 7.22 -2.04
CA ARG A 194 21.60 7.87 -0.99
C ARG A 194 20.76 8.31 0.21
N ASP A 195 19.44 8.30 0.10
CA ASP A 195 18.53 8.66 1.18
C ASP A 195 18.50 7.48 2.15
N ARG A 196 19.02 7.66 3.37
CA ARG A 196 19.16 6.59 4.36
C ARG A 196 18.33 6.79 5.62
N GLY A 197 17.79 7.99 5.82
CA GLY A 197 17.06 8.35 7.04
C GLY A 197 17.91 8.07 8.28
N ALA A 198 17.29 7.49 9.31
CA ALA A 198 17.94 6.99 10.51
C ALA A 198 18.64 5.61 10.31
N GLY A 199 18.97 5.27 9.06
CA GLY A 199 19.43 3.93 8.66
C GLY A 199 18.29 2.98 8.31
N ASN A 200 17.06 3.50 8.17
CA ASN A 200 15.83 2.74 8.01
C ASN A 200 15.20 2.89 6.61
N LEU A 201 15.86 3.60 5.69
CA LEU A 201 15.40 3.77 4.31
C LEU A 201 16.28 2.97 3.35
N MET A 202 15.63 2.24 2.45
CA MET A 202 16.28 1.57 1.34
C MET A 202 15.47 1.76 0.06
N ASN A 203 15.96 2.70 -0.77
CA ASN A 203 15.41 2.97 -2.09
C ASN A 203 16.30 2.41 -3.19
N ILE A 204 15.70 1.72 -4.16
CA ILE A 204 16.38 1.32 -5.40
C ILE A 204 15.56 1.79 -6.60
N LEU A 205 16.19 2.64 -7.42
CA LEU A 205 15.56 3.16 -8.63
C LEU A 205 15.75 2.17 -9.79
N LEU A 206 14.64 1.81 -10.43
CA LEU A 206 14.62 0.98 -11.62
C LEU A 206 14.54 1.88 -12.86
N PRO A 207 15.45 1.73 -13.83
CA PRO A 207 15.35 2.46 -15.09
C PRO A 207 14.06 2.13 -15.85
N PRO A 208 13.48 3.09 -16.58
CA PRO A 208 12.40 2.85 -17.54
C PRO A 208 12.70 1.64 -18.45
N GLY A 209 11.67 0.86 -18.78
CA GLY A 209 11.79 -0.37 -19.57
C GLY A 209 12.32 -1.58 -18.80
N SER A 210 12.56 -1.47 -17.49
CA SER A 210 12.96 -2.62 -16.68
C SER A 210 11.77 -3.58 -16.50
N GLY A 211 11.94 -4.83 -16.91
CA GLY A 211 10.96 -5.90 -16.71
C GLY A 211 11.32 -6.85 -15.57
N GLY A 212 10.54 -7.94 -15.46
CA GLY A 212 10.61 -8.92 -14.38
C GLY A 212 12.01 -9.42 -14.03
N PHE A 213 12.87 -9.74 -15.02
CA PHE A 213 14.23 -10.21 -14.74
C PHE A 213 15.04 -9.24 -13.87
N ARG A 214 15.04 -7.95 -14.20
CA ARG A 214 15.80 -6.96 -13.44
C ARG A 214 15.16 -6.68 -12.08
N PHE A 215 13.83 -6.55 -12.06
CA PHE A 215 13.06 -6.36 -10.83
C PHE A 215 13.34 -7.48 -9.83
N ARG A 216 13.20 -8.75 -10.25
CA ARG A 216 13.44 -9.91 -9.39
C ARG A 216 14.86 -9.98 -8.88
N ASN A 217 15.87 -9.70 -9.72
CA ASN A 217 17.27 -9.72 -9.27
C ASN A 217 17.53 -8.63 -8.22
N VAL A 218 17.04 -7.39 -8.43
CA VAL A 218 17.17 -6.31 -7.43
C VAL A 218 16.54 -6.71 -6.10
N TRP A 219 15.35 -7.31 -6.14
CA TRP A 219 14.69 -7.76 -4.93
C TRP A 219 15.42 -8.94 -4.26
N ALA A 220 15.82 -9.96 -5.03
CA ALA A 220 16.50 -11.14 -4.52
C ALA A 220 17.89 -10.85 -3.95
N ASP A 221 18.65 -9.97 -4.61
CA ASP A 221 20.05 -9.72 -4.26
C ASP A 221 20.22 -8.62 -3.19
N GLU A 222 19.28 -7.67 -3.11
CA GLU A 222 19.41 -6.49 -2.23
C GLU A 222 18.27 -6.34 -1.23
N MET A 223 17.01 -6.27 -1.69
CA MET A 223 15.89 -5.90 -0.81
C MET A 223 15.47 -7.01 0.16
N LEU A 224 15.25 -8.23 -0.34
CA LEU A 224 14.80 -9.35 0.47
C LEU A 224 15.83 -9.71 1.57
N PRO A 225 17.15 -9.74 1.29
CA PRO A 225 18.16 -9.90 2.34
C PRO A 225 18.12 -8.80 3.40
N ALA A 226 17.93 -7.53 3.02
CA ALA A 226 17.86 -6.43 3.97
C ALA A 226 16.62 -6.53 4.89
N ILE A 227 15.46 -6.93 4.33
CA ILE A 227 14.25 -7.18 5.12
C ILE A 227 14.44 -8.39 6.05
N ASP A 228 15.13 -9.43 5.59
CA ASP A 228 15.47 -10.62 6.38
C ASP A 228 16.33 -10.26 7.61
N ASP A 229 17.35 -9.41 7.41
CA ASP A 229 18.24 -8.93 8.48
C ASP A 229 17.51 -8.02 9.48
N PHE A 230 16.57 -7.21 9.00
CA PHE A 230 15.74 -6.35 9.85
C PHE A 230 14.81 -7.16 10.77
N ARG A 231 14.43 -8.39 10.40
CA ARG A 231 13.58 -9.29 11.21
C ARG A 231 12.29 -8.60 11.69
N PRO A 232 11.40 -8.20 10.75
CA PRO A 232 10.19 -7.47 11.07
C PRO A 232 9.24 -8.28 11.95
N GLN A 233 8.56 -7.60 12.87
CA GLN A 233 7.46 -8.15 13.68
C GLN A 233 6.11 -8.05 12.96
N LEU A 234 6.02 -7.17 11.96
CA LEU A 234 4.87 -6.97 11.09
C LEU A 234 5.39 -6.49 9.72
N LEU A 235 4.85 -7.06 8.65
CA LEU A 235 5.12 -6.62 7.29
C LEU A 235 3.88 -5.90 6.75
N LEU A 236 4.08 -4.65 6.35
CA LEU A 236 3.09 -3.78 5.74
C LEU A 236 3.46 -3.59 4.26
N ILE A 237 2.50 -3.77 3.35
CA ILE A 237 2.74 -3.68 1.91
C ILE A 237 1.92 -2.54 1.32
N SER A 238 2.59 -1.55 0.72
CA SER A 238 1.99 -0.63 -0.25
C SER A 238 1.90 -1.35 -1.59
N ALA A 239 0.70 -1.87 -1.88
CA ALA A 239 0.44 -2.76 -3.01
C ALA A 239 -0.08 -1.96 -4.21
N GLY A 240 0.84 -1.28 -4.90
CA GLY A 240 0.60 -0.64 -6.19
C GLY A 240 0.92 -1.59 -7.35
N PHE A 241 0.08 -1.61 -8.38
CA PHE A 241 0.22 -2.51 -9.52
C PHE A 241 0.51 -1.79 -10.84
N ASP A 242 0.92 -0.53 -10.76
CA ASP A 242 1.26 0.37 -11.87
C ASP A 242 2.66 0.16 -12.46
N ALA A 243 3.46 -0.73 -11.91
CA ALA A 243 4.68 -1.21 -12.56
C ALA A 243 4.39 -2.24 -13.68
N HIS A 244 3.12 -2.62 -13.88
CA HIS A 244 2.71 -3.57 -14.90
C HIS A 244 2.91 -2.99 -16.31
N LEU A 245 3.34 -3.79 -17.28
CA LEU A 245 3.64 -3.37 -18.67
C LEU A 245 2.46 -2.72 -19.43
N ARG A 246 1.24 -2.85 -18.91
CA ARG A 246 0.01 -2.31 -19.49
C ARG A 246 -0.35 -0.94 -18.90
N ASP A 247 0.28 -0.57 -17.80
CA ASP A 247 -0.10 0.61 -17.04
C ASP A 247 0.27 1.90 -17.81
N PRO A 248 -0.63 2.88 -17.91
CA PRO A 248 -0.36 4.12 -18.63
C PRO A 248 0.52 5.11 -17.85
N GLN A 249 0.76 4.91 -16.56
CA GLN A 249 1.42 5.90 -15.68
C GLN A 249 2.93 5.67 -15.51
N ALA A 250 3.49 4.59 -16.06
CA ALA A 250 4.92 4.29 -15.95
C ALA A 250 5.45 3.48 -17.14
N ASP A 251 6.77 3.27 -17.17
CA ASP A 251 7.47 2.56 -18.25
C ASP A 251 8.10 1.24 -17.77
N LEU A 252 7.84 0.80 -16.55
CA LEU A 252 8.25 -0.53 -16.11
C LEU A 252 7.43 -1.59 -16.85
N MET A 253 8.05 -2.76 -17.05
CA MET A 253 7.51 -3.83 -17.87
C MET A 253 7.28 -5.09 -17.04
N LEU A 254 6.70 -4.95 -15.84
CA LEU A 254 6.38 -6.10 -15.01
C LEU A 254 5.15 -6.82 -15.55
N GLU A 255 5.11 -8.13 -15.33
CA GLU A 255 3.96 -8.98 -15.60
C GLU A 255 3.28 -9.39 -14.29
N THR A 256 2.03 -9.86 -14.36
CA THR A 256 1.29 -10.39 -13.20
C THR A 256 2.09 -11.38 -12.36
N ASP A 257 2.91 -12.22 -12.99
CA ASP A 257 3.74 -13.22 -12.31
C ASP A 257 4.88 -12.59 -11.47
N ASP A 258 5.33 -11.37 -11.78
CA ASP A 258 6.31 -10.66 -10.97
C ASP A 258 5.70 -10.20 -9.64
N PHE A 259 4.45 -9.72 -9.68
CA PHE A 259 3.69 -9.38 -8.47
C PHE A 259 3.35 -10.62 -7.65
N ALA A 260 2.99 -11.73 -8.28
CA ALA A 260 2.81 -13.01 -7.60
C ALA A 260 4.10 -13.46 -6.89
N TRP A 261 5.23 -13.34 -7.58
CA TRP A 261 6.54 -13.72 -7.04
C TRP A 261 6.91 -12.88 -5.82
N ILE A 262 6.89 -11.54 -5.92
CA ILE A 262 7.31 -10.69 -4.80
C ILE A 262 6.41 -10.89 -3.58
N SER A 263 5.10 -11.07 -3.80
CA SER A 263 4.12 -11.34 -2.73
C SER A 263 4.43 -12.64 -1.98
N ALA A 264 4.84 -13.69 -2.70
CA ALA A 264 5.23 -14.95 -2.10
C ALA A 264 6.54 -14.85 -1.29
N GLU A 265 7.53 -14.11 -1.80
CA GLU A 265 8.80 -13.87 -1.10
C GLU A 265 8.59 -13.07 0.19
N LEU A 266 7.78 -11.99 0.14
CA LEU A 266 7.46 -11.18 1.31
C LEU A 266 6.69 -11.97 2.36
N HIS A 267 5.72 -12.81 1.96
CA HIS A 267 5.04 -13.69 2.91
C HIS A 267 5.99 -14.74 3.50
N ALA A 268 6.97 -15.25 2.74
CA ALA A 268 7.99 -16.14 3.29
C ALA A 268 8.81 -15.45 4.39
N LEU A 269 9.22 -14.19 4.21
CA LEU A 269 9.87 -13.39 5.25
C LEU A 269 8.96 -13.13 6.45
N ALA A 270 7.69 -12.80 6.22
CA ALA A 270 6.72 -12.62 7.29
C ALA A 270 6.52 -13.90 8.12
N ARG A 271 6.51 -15.09 7.49
CA ARG A 271 6.46 -16.37 8.22
C ARG A 271 7.70 -16.60 9.09
N ARG A 272 8.88 -16.19 8.62
CA ARG A 272 10.13 -16.34 9.36
C ARG A 272 10.22 -15.42 10.57
N HIS A 273 9.77 -14.16 10.45
CA HIS A 273 10.04 -13.13 11.47
C HIS A 273 8.79 -12.54 12.14
N ALA A 274 7.68 -12.50 11.43
CA ALA A 274 6.44 -11.83 11.82
C ALA A 274 5.30 -12.81 12.14
N ALA A 275 5.59 -14.09 12.37
CA ALA A 275 4.58 -15.16 12.55
C ALA A 275 3.52 -15.19 11.43
N GLY A 276 3.93 -14.86 10.20
CA GLY A 276 3.07 -14.79 9.02
C GLY A 276 2.29 -13.49 8.87
N ARG A 277 2.40 -12.53 9.81
CA ARG A 277 1.60 -11.29 9.82
C ARG A 277 1.94 -10.37 8.64
N VAL A 278 0.98 -10.20 7.74
CA VAL A 278 1.03 -9.29 6.60
C VAL A 278 -0.26 -8.48 6.52
N VAL A 279 -0.13 -7.16 6.42
CA VAL A 279 -1.22 -6.28 5.98
C VAL A 279 -0.79 -5.62 4.69
N SER A 280 -1.60 -5.71 3.65
CA SER A 280 -1.36 -5.09 2.35
C SER A 280 -2.46 -4.09 2.06
N MET A 281 -2.13 -2.92 1.53
CA MET A 281 -3.09 -1.86 1.20
C MET A 281 -2.95 -1.48 -0.26
N LEU A 282 -4.06 -1.39 -0.98
CA LEU A 282 -4.07 -1.03 -2.39
C LEU A 282 -3.60 0.42 -2.59
N GLU A 283 -2.66 0.63 -3.52
CA GLU A 283 -2.12 1.95 -3.91
C GLU A 283 -2.44 2.25 -5.39
N GLY A 284 -1.42 2.38 -6.25
CA GLY A 284 -1.51 2.63 -7.70
C GLY A 284 -1.90 1.41 -8.54
N GLY A 285 -1.96 1.62 -9.87
CA GLY A 285 -2.37 0.65 -10.88
C GLY A 285 -3.63 1.10 -11.62
N TYR A 286 -3.47 1.52 -12.88
CA TYR A 286 -4.41 2.34 -13.63
C TYR A 286 -4.87 1.70 -14.95
N ASP A 287 -4.29 0.57 -15.37
CA ASP A 287 -4.93 -0.36 -16.32
C ASP A 287 -5.85 -1.33 -15.54
N LEU A 288 -7.17 -1.26 -15.77
CA LEU A 288 -8.16 -2.00 -14.98
C LEU A 288 -7.99 -3.53 -15.06
N GLN A 289 -7.57 -4.03 -16.22
CA GLN A 289 -7.35 -5.47 -16.41
C GLN A 289 -6.12 -5.93 -15.64
N ALA A 290 -4.98 -5.25 -15.81
CA ALA A 290 -3.76 -5.54 -15.08
C ALA A 290 -3.96 -5.41 -13.57
N LEU A 291 -4.64 -4.37 -13.11
CA LEU A 291 -4.95 -4.15 -11.70
C LEU A 291 -5.74 -5.32 -11.10
N ALA A 292 -6.77 -5.80 -11.80
CA ALA A 292 -7.56 -6.95 -11.38
C ALA A 292 -6.73 -8.25 -11.33
N GLU A 293 -5.97 -8.53 -12.39
CA GLU A 293 -5.12 -9.72 -12.50
C GLU A 293 -4.03 -9.73 -11.41
N CYS A 294 -3.36 -8.60 -11.20
CA CYS A 294 -2.28 -8.46 -10.22
C CYS A 294 -2.80 -8.51 -8.77
N SER A 295 -3.97 -7.91 -8.48
CA SER A 295 -4.60 -8.00 -7.16
C SER A 295 -4.94 -9.46 -6.80
N VAL A 296 -5.49 -10.21 -7.76
CA VAL A 296 -5.77 -11.64 -7.58
C VAL A 296 -4.48 -12.44 -7.39
N ALA A 297 -3.44 -12.15 -8.17
CA ALA A 297 -2.15 -12.81 -8.07
C ALA A 297 -1.47 -12.56 -6.72
N HIS A 298 -1.51 -11.31 -6.23
CA HIS A 298 -1.02 -10.89 -4.92
C HIS A 298 -1.71 -11.68 -3.79
N VAL A 299 -3.05 -11.64 -3.74
CA VAL A 299 -3.83 -12.35 -2.72
C VAL A 299 -3.61 -13.87 -2.78
N ARG A 300 -3.58 -14.46 -3.98
CA ARG A 300 -3.30 -15.90 -4.15
C ARG A 300 -1.92 -16.29 -3.62
N ALA A 301 -0.90 -15.48 -3.90
CA ALA A 301 0.46 -15.72 -3.46
C ALA A 301 0.58 -15.61 -1.93
N LEU A 302 -0.09 -14.62 -1.31
CA LEU A 302 -0.16 -14.51 0.15
C LEU A 302 -0.86 -15.72 0.78
N MET A 303 -1.99 -16.18 0.22
CA MET A 303 -2.72 -17.34 0.75
C MET A 303 -2.01 -18.68 0.52
N SER A 304 -0.98 -18.73 -0.34
CA SER A 304 -0.31 -19.97 -0.69
C SER A 304 0.55 -20.52 0.46
N PRO A 305 0.49 -21.84 0.72
CA PRO A 305 1.36 -22.47 1.72
C PRO A 305 2.84 -22.34 1.33
N ALA A 306 3.73 -22.49 2.30
CA ALA A 306 5.17 -22.38 2.05
C ALA A 306 5.60 -23.47 1.06
N ARG A 307 6.35 -23.11 0.02
CA ARG A 307 7.04 -24.11 -0.79
C ARG A 307 7.99 -24.88 0.14
N GLY A 308 7.65 -26.13 0.46
CA GLY A 308 8.47 -27.01 1.30
C GLY A 308 7.93 -27.37 2.69
N ALA A 309 6.68 -27.00 3.06
CA ALA A 309 6.05 -27.64 4.20
C ALA A 309 5.69 -29.10 3.83
N PRO A 310 6.20 -30.13 4.52
CA PRO A 310 5.73 -31.48 4.29
C PRO A 310 4.22 -31.52 4.59
N ALA A 311 3.44 -32.17 3.72
CA ALA A 311 2.06 -32.48 4.03
C ALA A 311 2.05 -33.31 5.31
N GLY A 312 1.54 -32.73 6.40
CA GLY A 312 1.26 -33.42 7.64
C GLY A 312 0.03 -34.31 7.52
#